data_AF-A0A1X9SPJ4-F1
#
_entry.id   AF-A0A1X9SPJ4-F1
#
_cell.length_a   1.000
_cell.length_b   1.000
_cell.length_c   1.000
_cell.angle_alpha   90.00
_cell.angle_beta   90.00
_cell.angle_gamma   90.00
#
_symmetry.space_group_name_H-M   'P 1'
#
loop_
_entity.id
_entity.type
_entity.pdbx_description
1 polymer ?
#
loop_
_entity_poly.entity_id
_entity_poly.type
_entity_poly.pdbx_seq_one_letter_code
_entity_poly.pdbx_strand_id
1 'polypeptide(L)'
;MHNLLILYNPRYNSDLIKAHLELLKECGKVAFGKVRVKNNNMPHPFKGELEKIYNDTNPDSFTQLFITDYSNLYVAKVVKISSDDHTAIAPKYYQEQNLLVESWFVITDMREIYRNEFESVRDYFLSRITLPLRDNHTYALYGNNYVYPLIIDQDQNYFEDETLHHTDIYKTKKYLKTKKTLSRYCFGTNIDKLMSDTIDAVVLAEIEYIQNQKNMLNDFSSILVKYSKSVEREFYSLFKALFAYLCYHNPGLLTIRYDVQGIKYQLKDIFTHKPNLGSYGYLMKQSEISSTFENLVPNDIKNGFYYKILNFMYILKDIRNENIHGKNATIKETQKIRNAILGIGQESILITCLELKSKLNALSKKSKIDRSKQI
;
A
#
# COMPACT_ATOMS: atom_id res chain seq x y z
N MET A 1 -11.10 26.84 -2.99
CA MET A 1 -10.00 26.08 -2.37
C MET A 1 -8.71 26.61 -2.97
N HIS A 2 -7.79 27.14 -2.16
CA HIS A 2 -6.51 27.61 -2.70
C HIS A 2 -5.58 26.42 -2.89
N ASN A 3 -5.06 26.26 -4.10
CA ASN A 3 -4.12 25.20 -4.44
C ASN A 3 -2.72 25.80 -4.53
N LEU A 4 -1.72 24.99 -4.22
CA LEU A 4 -0.32 25.40 -4.26
C LEU A 4 0.41 24.62 -5.35
N LEU A 5 1.34 25.26 -6.04
CA LEU A 5 2.27 24.62 -6.97
C LEU A 5 3.69 24.82 -6.48
N ILE A 6 4.48 23.75 -6.45
CA ILE A 6 5.90 23.77 -6.13
C ILE A 6 6.72 22.99 -7.16
N LEU A 7 7.91 23.50 -7.47
CA LEU A 7 8.91 22.75 -8.19
C LEU A 7 9.79 21.99 -7.21
N TYR A 8 9.96 20.69 -7.45
CA TYR A 8 10.97 19.92 -6.75
C TYR A 8 12.23 19.81 -7.60
N ASN A 9 13.39 19.78 -6.95
CA ASN A 9 14.66 19.60 -7.63
C ASN A 9 15.05 18.11 -7.59
N PRO A 10 15.09 17.41 -8.73
CA PRO A 10 15.47 16.00 -8.77
C PRO A 10 16.93 15.77 -8.37
N ARG A 11 17.76 16.82 -8.24
CA ARG A 11 19.14 16.70 -7.77
C ARG A 11 19.26 16.39 -6.27
N TYR A 12 18.23 16.65 -5.46
CA TYR A 12 18.29 16.34 -4.02
C TYR A 12 18.26 14.84 -3.76
N ASN A 13 17.58 14.08 -4.59
CA ASN A 13 17.56 12.63 -4.53
C ASN A 13 17.12 12.08 -5.89
N SER A 14 17.83 11.07 -6.41
CA SER A 14 17.53 10.46 -7.70
C SER A 14 16.10 9.92 -7.80
N ASP A 15 15.51 9.52 -6.66
CA ASP A 15 14.13 9.03 -6.57
C ASP A 15 13.35 9.80 -5.47
N LEU A 16 13.34 11.14 -5.54
CA LEU A 16 12.72 12.01 -4.52
C LEU A 16 11.29 11.59 -4.15
N ILE A 17 10.41 11.38 -5.15
CA ILE A 17 9.01 11.02 -4.90
C ILE A 17 8.92 9.62 -4.28
N LYS A 18 9.72 8.65 -4.73
CA LYS A 18 9.75 7.30 -4.16
C LYS A 18 10.09 7.31 -2.67
N ALA A 19 11.11 8.09 -2.26
CA ALA A 19 11.51 8.19 -0.86
C ALA A 19 10.36 8.72 0.03
N HIS A 20 9.57 9.66 -0.47
CA HIS A 20 8.38 10.14 0.24
C HIS A 20 7.25 9.09 0.25
N LEU A 21 7.06 8.35 -0.84
CA LEU A 21 6.03 7.30 -0.92
C LEU A 21 6.30 6.13 0.01
N GLU A 22 7.56 5.75 0.21
CA GLU A 22 7.95 4.70 1.14
C GLU A 22 7.52 5.06 2.57
N LEU A 23 7.83 6.27 3.03
CA LEU A 23 7.39 6.78 4.33
C LEU A 23 5.88 6.96 4.41
N LEU A 24 5.25 7.46 3.34
CA LEU A 24 3.79 7.63 3.31
C LEU A 24 3.06 6.29 3.48
N LYS A 25 3.56 5.22 2.85
CA LYS A 25 3.01 3.86 2.98
C LYS A 25 3.22 3.27 4.37
N GLU A 26 4.37 3.56 5.00
CA GLU A 26 4.72 3.03 6.31
C GLU A 26 4.00 3.76 7.45
N CYS A 27 4.01 5.09 7.42
CA CYS A 27 3.54 5.94 8.51
C CYS A 27 2.14 6.53 8.29
N GLY A 28 1.56 6.40 7.09
CA GLY A 28 0.30 7.03 6.70
C GLY A 28 0.39 8.55 6.51
N LYS A 29 1.58 9.12 6.71
CA LYS A 29 1.89 10.54 6.50
C LYS A 29 3.38 10.73 6.21
N VAL A 30 3.71 11.78 5.47
CA VAL A 30 5.10 12.16 5.19
C VAL A 30 5.22 13.68 5.12
N ALA A 31 6.32 14.24 5.60
CA ALA A 31 6.63 15.66 5.43
C ALA A 31 7.44 15.88 4.16
N PHE A 32 6.97 16.81 3.32
CA PHE A 32 7.68 17.31 2.15
C PHE A 32 8.21 18.70 2.47
N GLY A 33 9.53 18.91 2.34
CA GLY A 33 10.17 20.17 2.68
C GLY A 33 10.43 21.05 1.46
N LYS A 34 9.96 22.31 1.49
CA LYS A 34 10.45 23.36 0.58
C LYS A 34 11.86 23.76 0.98
N VAL A 35 12.84 23.33 0.20
CA VAL A 35 14.25 23.66 0.43
C VAL A 35 14.53 25.10 0.04
N ARG A 36 15.22 25.83 0.92
CA ARG A 36 15.77 27.16 0.64
C ARG A 36 16.91 27.05 -0.37
N VAL A 37 16.80 27.77 -1.47
CA VAL A 37 17.90 27.84 -2.44
C VAL A 37 19.04 28.66 -1.84
N LYS A 38 20.24 28.05 -1.74
CA LYS A 38 21.45 28.74 -1.28
C LYS A 38 21.68 29.97 -2.16
N ASN A 39 21.85 31.14 -1.54
CA ASN A 39 22.07 32.46 -2.18
C ASN A 39 20.85 33.11 -2.84
N ASN A 40 19.64 32.56 -2.71
CA ASN A 40 18.41 33.27 -3.11
C ASN A 40 17.72 33.86 -1.86
N ASN A 41 17.81 35.18 -1.71
CA ASN A 41 17.14 35.94 -0.65
C ASN A 41 15.91 36.70 -1.16
N MET A 42 15.41 36.37 -2.36
CA MET A 42 14.22 37.03 -2.88
C MET A 42 13.02 36.75 -1.95
N PRO A 43 12.42 37.78 -1.32
CA PRO A 43 11.25 37.59 -0.49
C PRO A 43 10.08 37.10 -1.35
N HIS A 44 9.24 36.24 -0.79
CA HIS A 44 8.04 35.82 -1.50
C HIS A 44 7.09 37.02 -1.62
N PRO A 45 6.68 37.41 -2.85
CA PRO A 45 5.87 38.62 -3.06
C PRO A 45 4.50 38.55 -2.39
N PHE A 46 3.99 37.32 -2.17
CA PHE A 46 2.68 37.04 -1.58
C PHE A 46 2.79 36.26 -0.27
N LYS A 47 3.75 36.65 0.59
CA LYS A 47 4.01 35.92 1.84
C LYS A 47 2.80 35.92 2.77
N GLY A 48 2.08 37.04 2.87
CA GLY A 48 0.92 37.16 3.76
C GLY A 48 -0.24 36.26 3.33
N GLU A 49 -0.48 36.10 2.03
CA GLU A 49 -1.49 35.20 1.49
C GLU A 49 -1.12 33.73 1.72
N LEU A 50 0.16 33.38 1.57
CA LEU A 50 0.64 32.04 1.90
C LEU A 50 0.48 31.72 3.38
N GLU A 51 0.84 32.64 4.28
CA GLU A 51 0.69 32.45 5.73
C GLU A 51 -0.78 32.21 6.12
N LYS A 52 -1.73 32.90 5.47
CA LYS A 52 -3.17 32.62 5.64
C LYS A 52 -3.52 31.19 5.22
N ILE A 53 -3.13 30.78 4.01
CA ILE A 53 -3.36 29.41 3.53
C ILE A 53 -2.76 28.40 4.50
N TYR A 54 -1.54 28.62 4.97
CA TYR A 54 -0.84 27.69 5.87
C TYR A 54 -1.55 27.52 7.20
N ASN A 55 -2.08 28.62 7.76
CA ASN A 55 -2.84 28.60 9.01
C ASN A 55 -4.22 27.95 8.84
N ASP A 56 -4.83 28.09 7.66
CA ASP A 56 -6.14 27.51 7.35
C ASP A 56 -6.04 26.02 7.00
N THR A 57 -4.89 25.53 6.50
CA THR A 57 -4.70 24.13 6.11
C THR A 57 -4.81 23.18 7.32
N ASN A 58 -5.83 22.33 7.30
CA ASN A 58 -6.06 21.31 8.31
C ASN A 58 -6.69 20.04 7.69
N PRO A 59 -6.95 18.95 8.44
CA PRO A 59 -7.55 17.74 7.88
C PRO A 59 -8.93 17.94 7.22
N ASP A 60 -9.76 18.85 7.74
CA ASP A 60 -11.11 19.14 7.23
C ASP A 60 -11.08 20.18 6.09
N SER A 61 -10.09 21.07 6.09
CA SER A 61 -9.83 22.06 5.04
C SER A 61 -8.42 21.87 4.47
N PHE A 62 -8.22 20.74 3.78
CA PHE A 62 -6.91 20.40 3.24
C PHE A 62 -6.54 21.27 2.03
N THR A 63 -5.23 21.37 1.78
CA THR A 63 -4.68 22.07 0.61
C THR A 63 -4.14 21.05 -0.39
N GLN A 64 -4.42 21.24 -1.67
CA GLN A 64 -3.77 20.46 -2.71
C GLN A 64 -2.44 21.10 -3.09
N LEU A 65 -1.35 20.36 -2.90
CA LEU A 65 -0.02 20.77 -3.33
C LEU A 65 0.35 20.00 -4.60
N PHE A 66 0.42 20.71 -5.71
CA PHE A 66 0.94 20.22 -6.97
C PHE A 66 2.48 20.27 -6.94
N ILE A 67 3.10 19.13 -7.23
CA ILE A 67 4.54 18.90 -7.14
C ILE A 67 5.00 18.46 -8.53
N THR A 68 5.87 19.25 -9.16
CA THR A 68 6.33 18.96 -10.54
C THR A 68 7.81 19.25 -10.76
N ASP A 69 8.43 18.51 -11.67
CA ASP A 69 9.73 18.81 -12.28
C ASP A 69 9.59 19.15 -13.78
N TYR A 70 8.38 19.52 -14.18
CA TYR A 70 7.88 19.70 -15.55
C TYR A 70 7.68 18.43 -16.38
N SER A 71 8.36 17.32 -16.08
CA SER A 71 8.12 16.04 -16.78
C SER A 71 7.11 15.17 -16.05
N ASN A 72 7.06 15.29 -14.73
CA ASN A 72 6.19 14.57 -13.84
C ASN A 72 5.29 15.56 -13.10
N LEU A 73 4.05 15.16 -12.85
CA LEU A 73 3.10 15.94 -12.06
C LEU A 73 2.41 15.04 -11.05
N TYR A 74 2.58 15.40 -9.78
CA TYR A 74 1.89 14.80 -8.66
C TYR A 74 1.03 15.86 -7.98
N VAL A 75 -0.04 15.43 -7.33
CA VAL A 75 -0.82 16.26 -6.43
C VAL A 75 -0.85 15.57 -5.06
N ALA A 76 -0.63 16.34 -4.01
CA ALA A 76 -0.56 15.86 -2.64
C ALA A 76 -1.67 16.47 -1.79
N LYS A 77 -2.30 15.64 -0.95
CA LYS A 77 -3.26 16.06 0.06
C LYS A 77 -2.51 16.53 1.30
N VAL A 78 -2.40 17.84 1.48
CA VAL A 78 -1.68 18.45 2.59
C VAL A 78 -2.65 18.83 3.70
N VAL A 79 -2.41 18.30 4.90
CA VAL A 79 -3.27 18.50 6.07
C VAL A 79 -2.66 19.41 7.13
N LYS A 80 -1.40 19.82 6.96
CA LYS A 80 -0.72 20.80 7.81
C LYS A 80 0.46 21.40 7.06
N ILE A 81 0.66 22.71 7.22
CA ILE A 81 1.85 23.42 6.75
C ILE A 81 2.48 24.11 7.96
N SER A 82 3.78 23.96 8.16
CA SER A 82 4.49 24.58 9.28
C SER A 82 5.96 24.85 8.96
N SER A 83 6.53 25.84 9.63
CA SER A 83 7.97 26.10 9.69
C SER A 83 8.69 25.24 10.73
N ASP A 84 7.96 24.60 11.65
CA ASP A 84 8.53 23.73 12.68
C ASP A 84 9.21 22.52 12.05
N ASP A 85 10.22 21.97 12.72
CA ASP A 85 10.91 20.78 12.24
C ASP A 85 9.97 19.56 12.15
N HIS A 86 9.88 18.97 10.97
CA HIS A 86 9.15 17.73 10.70
C HIS A 86 10.07 16.64 10.12
N THR A 87 11.38 16.75 10.30
CA THR A 87 12.36 15.78 9.76
C THR A 87 12.11 14.35 10.22
N ALA A 88 11.52 14.13 11.40
CA ALA A 88 11.16 12.80 11.92
C ALA A 88 10.23 12.00 11.00
N ILE A 89 9.42 12.68 10.17
CA ILE A 89 8.50 12.06 9.20
C ILE A 89 8.86 12.44 7.76
N ALA A 90 10.08 12.93 7.53
CA ALA A 90 10.59 13.28 6.21
C ALA A 90 11.64 12.26 5.77
N PRO A 91 11.90 12.11 4.46
CA PRO A 91 13.01 11.31 3.98
C PRO A 91 14.36 11.72 4.59
N LYS A 92 15.21 10.74 4.90
CA LYS A 92 16.50 10.95 5.58
C LYS A 92 17.45 11.91 4.85
N TYR A 93 17.34 12.01 3.53
CA TYR A 93 18.22 12.86 2.73
C TYR A 93 18.16 14.34 3.15
N TYR A 94 17.05 14.82 3.73
CA TYR A 94 16.96 16.19 4.25
C TYR A 94 17.99 16.44 5.36
N GLN A 95 18.14 15.49 6.29
CA GLN A 95 19.10 15.55 7.39
C GLN A 95 20.52 15.23 6.88
N GLU A 96 20.70 14.18 6.08
CA GLU A 96 22.00 13.72 5.59
C GLU A 96 22.72 14.78 4.74
N GLN A 97 21.97 15.55 3.94
CA GLN A 97 22.51 16.61 3.10
C GLN A 97 22.45 18.00 3.76
N ASN A 98 21.99 18.08 5.02
CA ASN A 98 21.81 19.32 5.77
C ASN A 98 21.04 20.39 4.96
N LEU A 99 19.88 20.00 4.41
CA LEU A 99 19.04 20.87 3.61
C LEU A 99 18.26 21.81 4.52
N LEU A 100 18.39 23.12 4.28
CA LEU A 100 17.61 24.13 4.98
C LEU A 100 16.18 24.15 4.40
N VAL A 101 15.20 23.76 5.21
CA VAL A 101 13.79 23.74 4.82
C VAL A 101 13.09 24.97 5.39
N GLU A 102 12.38 25.71 4.54
CA GLU A 102 11.64 26.92 4.95
C GLU A 102 10.23 26.59 5.45
N SER A 103 9.61 25.57 4.86
CA SER A 103 8.27 25.13 5.19
C SER A 103 8.11 23.65 4.90
N TRP A 104 7.44 22.96 5.82
CA TRP A 104 7.08 21.55 5.74
C TRP A 104 5.61 21.41 5.41
N PHE A 105 5.31 20.59 4.41
CA PHE A 105 3.98 20.21 3.99
C PHE A 105 3.74 18.77 4.46
N VAL A 106 2.83 18.57 5.42
CA VAL A 106 2.47 17.24 5.92
C VAL A 106 1.43 16.63 4.99
N ILE A 107 1.85 15.62 4.24
CA ILE A 107 1.07 14.92 3.22
C ILE A 107 0.48 13.64 3.81
N THR A 108 -0.81 13.39 3.58
CA THR A 108 -1.50 12.14 3.96
C THR A 108 -1.90 11.28 2.78
N ASP A 109 -1.94 11.84 1.57
CA ASP A 109 -2.13 11.08 0.34
C ASP A 109 -1.47 11.80 -0.84
N MET A 110 -1.12 11.04 -1.87
CA MET A 110 -0.50 11.58 -3.08
C MET A 110 -1.05 10.85 -4.30
N ARG A 111 -1.25 11.58 -5.39
CA ARG A 111 -1.74 11.04 -6.65
C ARG A 111 -0.82 11.46 -7.80
N GLU A 112 -0.53 10.50 -8.67
CA GLU A 112 0.19 10.76 -9.92
C GLU A 112 -0.80 11.19 -11.01
N ILE A 113 -0.49 12.30 -11.69
CA ILE A 113 -1.29 12.84 -12.80
C ILE A 113 -0.59 12.56 -14.13
N TYR A 114 0.70 12.93 -14.22
CA TYR A 114 1.54 12.70 -15.40
C TYR A 114 2.90 12.14 -14.97
N ARG A 115 3.45 11.20 -15.76
CA ARG A 115 4.77 10.61 -15.52
C ARG A 115 5.58 10.61 -16.81
N ASN A 116 6.71 11.30 -16.80
CA ASN A 116 7.60 11.45 -17.95
C ASN A 116 6.86 11.93 -19.22
N GLU A 117 5.89 12.84 -19.06
CA GLU A 117 5.08 13.41 -20.14
C GLU A 117 5.15 14.94 -20.08
N PHE A 118 6.29 15.52 -20.45
CA PHE A 118 6.51 16.98 -20.39
C PHE A 118 5.48 17.76 -21.21
N GLU A 119 5.18 17.31 -22.43
CA GLU A 119 4.18 17.94 -23.28
C GLU A 119 2.81 17.95 -22.61
N SER A 120 2.43 16.84 -21.95
CA SER A 120 1.16 16.76 -21.24
C SER A 120 1.08 17.75 -20.07
N VAL A 121 2.14 17.83 -19.26
CA VAL A 121 2.21 18.78 -18.14
C VAL A 121 2.11 20.21 -18.65
N ARG A 122 2.86 20.56 -19.70
CA ARG A 122 2.86 21.90 -20.29
C ARG A 122 1.51 22.26 -20.91
N ASP A 123 0.97 21.41 -21.77
CA ASP A 123 -0.15 21.74 -22.64
C ASP A 123 -1.52 21.52 -21.99
N TYR A 124 -1.63 20.63 -20.99
CA TYR A 124 -2.90 20.31 -20.36
C TYR A 124 -3.03 20.74 -18.91
N PHE A 125 -1.92 20.82 -18.16
CA PHE A 125 -1.97 21.30 -16.78
C PHE A 125 -1.55 22.76 -16.67
N LEU A 126 -0.29 23.08 -16.98
CA LEU A 126 0.27 24.43 -16.78
C LEU A 126 -0.45 25.49 -17.63
N SER A 127 -0.90 25.16 -18.84
CA SER A 127 -1.66 26.07 -19.70
C SER A 127 -3.04 26.45 -19.15
N ARG A 128 -3.60 25.66 -18.22
CA ARG A 128 -4.97 25.81 -17.71
C ARG A 128 -5.05 26.40 -16.30
N ILE A 129 -3.95 26.38 -15.56
CA ILE A 129 -3.90 27.02 -14.25
C ILE A 129 -3.76 28.53 -14.41
N THR A 130 -4.44 29.28 -13.55
CA THR A 130 -4.29 30.74 -13.45
C THR A 130 -3.57 31.09 -12.15
N LEU A 131 -2.99 32.29 -12.13
CA LEU A 131 -2.28 32.86 -11.00
C LEU A 131 -3.09 34.03 -10.43
N PRO A 132 -3.94 33.82 -9.41
CA PRO A 132 -4.89 34.83 -8.95
C PRO A 132 -4.24 36.14 -8.51
N LEU A 133 -3.05 36.04 -7.93
CA LEU A 133 -2.29 37.19 -7.43
C LEU A 133 -1.43 37.86 -8.50
N ARG A 134 -1.53 37.43 -9.76
CA ARG A 134 -0.85 38.01 -10.93
C ARG A 134 -1.85 38.23 -12.06
N ASP A 135 -2.88 39.03 -11.79
CA ASP A 135 -3.92 39.44 -12.74
C ASP A 135 -4.66 38.26 -13.40
N ASN A 136 -4.75 37.13 -12.70
CA ASN A 136 -5.31 35.87 -13.22
C ASN A 136 -4.65 35.38 -14.52
N HIS A 137 -3.41 35.77 -14.81
CA HIS A 137 -2.68 35.28 -15.96
C HIS A 137 -2.44 33.76 -15.85
N THR A 138 -2.39 33.09 -17.01
CA THR A 138 -2.00 31.69 -17.08
C THR A 138 -0.52 31.52 -16.77
N TYR A 139 -0.16 30.35 -16.26
CA TYR A 139 1.24 30.04 -15.97
C TYR A 139 2.07 30.00 -17.26
N ALA A 140 3.20 30.72 -17.29
CA ALA A 140 4.12 30.73 -18.42
C ALA A 140 5.44 30.06 -18.03
N LEU A 141 5.81 29.00 -18.75
CA LEU A 141 7.00 28.19 -18.44
C LEU A 141 8.32 28.98 -18.59
N TYR A 142 8.37 29.95 -19.50
CA TYR A 142 9.57 30.72 -19.83
C TYR A 142 9.37 32.21 -19.54
N GLY A 143 10.46 32.90 -19.21
CA GLY A 143 10.49 34.37 -19.14
C GLY A 143 9.93 34.98 -17.85
N ASN A 144 9.46 34.18 -16.89
CA ASN A 144 8.94 34.65 -15.61
C ASN A 144 9.81 34.23 -14.42
N ASN A 145 10.02 35.16 -13.49
CA ASN A 145 10.67 34.87 -12.21
C ASN A 145 9.61 34.50 -11.16
N TYR A 146 9.27 33.22 -11.10
CA TYR A 146 8.35 32.68 -10.09
C TYR A 146 9.09 32.37 -8.80
N VAL A 147 8.50 32.78 -7.68
CA VAL A 147 8.93 32.35 -6.34
C VAL A 147 7.90 31.33 -5.86
N TYR A 148 8.35 30.13 -5.48
CA TYR A 148 7.49 29.04 -5.04
C TYR A 148 7.33 29.02 -3.51
N PRO A 149 6.25 28.43 -2.97
CA PRO A 149 5.12 27.85 -3.69
C PRO A 149 4.22 28.93 -4.32
N LEU A 150 3.73 28.66 -5.53
CA LEU A 150 2.77 29.54 -6.20
C LEU A 150 1.36 29.23 -5.73
N ILE A 151 0.58 30.27 -5.48
CA ILE A 151 -0.87 30.16 -5.29
C ILE A 151 -1.49 30.08 -6.67
N ILE A 152 -2.16 28.96 -6.94
CA ILE A 152 -2.78 28.68 -8.24
C ILE A 152 -4.27 28.46 -8.05
N ASP A 153 -5.03 28.79 -9.08
CA ASP A 153 -6.44 28.41 -9.17
C ASP A 153 -6.61 27.29 -10.19
N GLN A 154 -7.36 26.26 -9.78
CA GLN A 154 -7.74 25.13 -10.60
C GLN A 154 -8.97 24.45 -10.00
N ASP A 155 -9.85 23.96 -10.86
CA ASP A 155 -11.21 23.56 -10.47
C ASP A 155 -11.33 22.13 -9.93
N GLN A 156 -10.32 21.26 -10.14
CA GLN A 156 -10.44 19.84 -9.87
C GLN A 156 -9.98 19.47 -8.45
N ASN A 157 -10.86 18.88 -7.64
CA ASN A 157 -10.43 18.24 -6.40
C ASN A 157 -10.05 16.77 -6.68
N TYR A 158 -8.77 16.43 -6.48
CA TYR A 158 -8.23 15.10 -6.76
C TYR A 158 -8.44 14.09 -5.62
N PHE A 159 -9.01 14.54 -4.50
CA PHE A 159 -9.23 13.76 -3.28
C PHE A 159 -10.68 13.91 -2.77
N GLU A 160 -11.65 14.01 -3.69
CA GLU A 160 -13.08 14.06 -3.35
C GLU A 160 -13.59 12.76 -2.71
N ASP A 161 -13.02 11.63 -3.12
CA ASP A 161 -13.34 10.34 -2.53
C ASP A 161 -12.35 9.97 -1.39
N GLU A 162 -12.77 9.05 -0.52
CA GLU A 162 -11.93 8.53 0.57
C GLU A 162 -10.90 7.49 0.08
N THR A 163 -10.72 7.33 -1.25
CA THR A 163 -9.78 6.33 -1.76
C THR A 163 -8.34 6.81 -1.60
N LEU A 164 -7.46 5.90 -1.17
CA LEU A 164 -6.03 6.19 -1.05
C LEU A 164 -5.37 6.03 -2.43
N HIS A 165 -4.81 7.12 -2.93
CA HIS A 165 -4.25 7.18 -4.29
C HIS A 165 -2.76 6.83 -4.33
N HIS A 166 -2.03 7.01 -3.23
CA HIS A 166 -0.57 6.81 -3.24
C HIS A 166 -0.15 5.35 -3.48
N THR A 167 -1.06 4.39 -3.31
CA THR A 167 -0.81 2.97 -3.63
C THR A 167 -0.66 2.73 -5.13
N ASP A 168 -1.22 3.63 -5.93
CA ASP A 168 -1.34 3.48 -7.39
C ASP A 168 -0.23 4.24 -8.14
N ILE A 169 0.58 5.04 -7.43
CA ILE A 169 1.74 5.71 -8.00
C ILE A 169 2.77 4.68 -8.49
N TYR A 170 3.42 4.99 -9.61
CA TYR A 170 4.32 4.09 -10.34
C TYR A 170 3.67 2.90 -11.05
N LYS A 171 2.37 2.65 -10.87
CA LYS A 171 1.67 1.58 -11.59
C LYS A 171 1.40 1.96 -13.05
N THR A 172 1.32 0.96 -13.92
CA THR A 172 1.05 1.17 -15.35
C THR A 172 -0.46 1.30 -15.60
N LYS A 173 -0.86 1.93 -16.73
CA LYS A 173 -2.28 1.97 -17.15
C LYS A 173 -2.90 0.57 -17.23
N LYS A 174 -2.12 -0.43 -17.66
CA LYS A 174 -2.54 -1.84 -17.70
C LYS A 174 -2.81 -2.39 -16.29
N TYR A 175 -1.92 -2.12 -15.34
CA TYR A 175 -2.11 -2.47 -13.93
C TYR A 175 -3.40 -1.88 -13.38
N LEU A 176 -3.60 -0.56 -13.51
CA LEU A 176 -4.77 0.12 -12.95
C LEU A 176 -6.08 -0.40 -13.55
N LYS A 177 -6.10 -0.66 -14.86
CA LYS A 177 -7.24 -1.28 -15.54
C LYS A 177 -7.54 -2.68 -14.99
N THR A 178 -6.51 -3.52 -14.80
CA THR A 178 -6.69 -4.86 -14.24
C THR A 178 -7.16 -4.82 -12.79
N LYS A 179 -6.58 -3.95 -11.94
CA LYS A 179 -7.04 -3.72 -10.55
C LYS A 179 -8.52 -3.33 -10.52
N LYS A 180 -8.94 -2.41 -11.38
CA LYS A 180 -10.35 -1.98 -11.49
C LYS A 180 -11.27 -3.12 -11.93
N THR A 181 -10.86 -3.96 -12.87
CA THR A 181 -11.61 -5.16 -13.28
C THR A 181 -11.76 -6.14 -12.10
N LEU A 182 -10.68 -6.41 -11.37
CA LEU A 182 -10.69 -7.29 -10.20
C LEU A 182 -11.57 -6.75 -9.07
N SER A 183 -11.51 -5.44 -8.80
CA SER A 183 -12.42 -4.78 -7.88
C SER A 183 -13.87 -4.97 -8.32
N ARG A 184 -14.19 -4.70 -9.59
CA ARG A 184 -15.58 -4.77 -10.08
C ARG A 184 -16.17 -6.19 -10.08
N TYR A 185 -15.38 -7.19 -10.44
CA TYR A 185 -15.91 -8.53 -10.74
C TYR A 185 -15.55 -9.61 -9.71
N CYS A 186 -14.51 -9.42 -8.90
CA CYS A 186 -14.02 -10.46 -7.97
C CYS A 186 -14.16 -10.04 -6.51
N PHE A 187 -13.73 -8.82 -6.17
CA PHE A 187 -13.53 -8.45 -4.76
C PHE A 187 -14.47 -7.37 -4.23
N GLY A 188 -15.14 -6.61 -5.11
CA GLY A 188 -15.89 -5.42 -4.73
C GLY A 188 -15.01 -4.42 -3.98
N THR A 189 -15.56 -3.86 -2.91
CA THR A 189 -14.86 -2.95 -1.97
C THR A 189 -13.88 -3.67 -1.03
N ASN A 190 -13.84 -5.00 -1.03
CA ASN A 190 -12.88 -5.74 -0.19
C ASN A 190 -11.45 -5.70 -0.76
N ILE A 191 -11.27 -5.32 -2.04
CA ILE A 191 -9.93 -5.23 -2.63
C ILE A 191 -9.03 -4.27 -1.86
N ASP A 192 -9.58 -3.16 -1.36
CA ASP A 192 -8.84 -2.11 -0.64
C ASP A 192 -8.54 -2.53 0.82
N LYS A 193 -9.14 -3.62 1.30
CA LYS A 193 -8.83 -4.22 2.61
C LYS A 193 -7.71 -5.25 2.54
N LEU A 194 -7.33 -5.69 1.34
CA LEU A 194 -6.19 -6.58 1.14
C LEU A 194 -4.88 -5.81 1.30
N MET A 195 -3.81 -6.51 1.66
CA MET A 195 -2.49 -5.90 1.72
C MET A 195 -1.99 -5.48 0.34
N SER A 196 -1.22 -4.40 0.27
CA SER A 196 -0.65 -3.89 -1.00
C SER A 196 0.13 -4.97 -1.77
N ASP A 197 0.96 -5.76 -1.08
CA ASP A 197 1.69 -6.89 -1.67
C ASP A 197 0.75 -7.94 -2.29
N THR A 198 -0.40 -8.18 -1.65
CA THR A 198 -1.41 -9.13 -2.11
C THR A 198 -2.09 -8.61 -3.37
N ILE A 199 -2.51 -7.33 -3.38
CA ILE A 199 -3.10 -6.68 -4.56
C ILE A 199 -2.11 -6.74 -5.73
N ASP A 200 -0.84 -6.36 -5.50
CA ASP A 200 0.21 -6.40 -6.51
C ASP A 200 0.39 -7.80 -7.09
N ALA A 201 0.50 -8.81 -6.24
CA ALA A 201 0.68 -10.19 -6.66
C ALA A 201 -0.50 -10.69 -7.52
N VAL A 202 -1.75 -10.40 -7.14
CA VAL A 202 -2.94 -10.81 -7.91
C VAL A 202 -3.04 -10.06 -9.25
N VAL A 203 -2.86 -8.74 -9.24
CA VAL A 203 -2.96 -7.92 -10.46
C VAL A 203 -1.90 -8.33 -11.48
N LEU A 204 -0.66 -8.53 -11.04
CA LEU A 204 0.43 -8.96 -11.91
C LEU A 204 0.22 -10.39 -12.42
N ALA A 205 -0.28 -11.30 -11.58
CA ALA A 205 -0.64 -12.66 -12.01
C ALA A 205 -1.71 -12.62 -13.11
N GLU A 206 -2.74 -11.78 -12.96
CA GLU A 206 -3.80 -11.67 -13.95
C GLU A 206 -3.36 -11.05 -15.27
N ILE A 207 -2.49 -10.04 -15.21
CA ILE A 207 -1.91 -9.46 -16.42
C ILE A 207 -1.19 -10.52 -17.26
N GLU A 208 -0.35 -11.33 -16.61
CA GLU A 208 0.43 -12.38 -17.27
C GLU A 208 -0.45 -13.56 -17.70
N TYR A 209 -1.43 -13.95 -16.88
CA TYR A 209 -2.41 -14.98 -17.24
C TYR A 209 -3.19 -14.60 -18.49
N ILE A 210 -3.75 -13.39 -18.56
CA ILE A 210 -4.52 -12.93 -19.72
C ILE A 210 -3.67 -12.89 -20.99
N GLN A 211 -2.38 -12.55 -20.87
CA GLN A 211 -1.43 -12.55 -22.00
C GLN A 211 -1.15 -13.96 -22.53
N ASN A 212 -1.12 -14.97 -21.66
CA ASN A 212 -0.64 -16.31 -22.01
C ASN A 212 -1.73 -17.38 -22.09
N GLN A 213 -2.96 -17.12 -21.63
CA GLN A 213 -4.04 -18.12 -21.53
C GLN A 213 -4.41 -18.81 -22.85
N LYS A 214 -4.08 -18.21 -24.00
CA LYS A 214 -4.33 -18.82 -25.33
C LYS A 214 -3.24 -19.80 -25.76
N ASN A 215 -2.06 -19.76 -25.14
CA ASN A 215 -0.95 -20.66 -25.42
C ASN A 215 -0.96 -21.83 -24.43
N MET A 216 -1.49 -22.98 -24.85
CA MET A 216 -1.57 -24.18 -24.01
C MET A 216 -0.21 -24.79 -23.68
N LEU A 217 0.85 -24.46 -24.43
CA LEU A 217 2.22 -24.95 -24.21
C LEU A 217 3.04 -24.01 -23.32
N ASN A 218 2.47 -22.86 -22.92
CA ASN A 218 3.18 -21.93 -22.05
C ASN A 218 3.42 -22.56 -20.67
N ASP A 219 4.56 -22.24 -20.06
CA ASP A 219 4.82 -22.55 -18.66
C ASP A 219 4.11 -21.52 -17.77
N PHE A 220 3.14 -21.95 -16.98
CA PHE A 220 2.38 -21.08 -16.08
C PHE A 220 2.99 -20.98 -14.68
N SER A 221 4.20 -21.53 -14.45
CA SER A 221 4.83 -21.57 -13.12
C SER A 221 5.01 -20.18 -12.52
N SER A 222 5.41 -19.20 -13.35
CA SER A 222 5.54 -17.79 -12.95
C SER A 222 4.20 -17.20 -12.47
N ILE A 223 3.10 -17.49 -13.16
CA ILE A 223 1.75 -17.03 -12.81
C ILE A 223 1.30 -17.68 -11.49
N LEU A 224 1.51 -19.00 -11.37
CA LEU A 224 1.19 -19.76 -10.17
C LEU A 224 1.96 -19.23 -8.93
N VAL A 225 3.24 -18.89 -9.09
CA VAL A 225 4.05 -18.30 -8.00
C VAL A 225 3.48 -16.95 -7.55
N LYS A 226 3.09 -16.08 -8.50
CA LYS A 226 2.47 -14.78 -8.16
C LYS A 226 1.15 -14.98 -7.42
N TYR A 227 0.29 -15.88 -7.89
CA TYR A 227 -0.92 -16.26 -7.18
C TYR A 227 -0.66 -16.78 -5.77
N SER A 228 0.30 -17.69 -5.62
CA SER A 228 0.69 -18.24 -4.32
C SER A 228 1.13 -17.14 -3.34
N LYS A 229 1.96 -16.20 -3.81
CA LYS A 229 2.45 -15.08 -2.99
C LYS A 229 1.32 -14.21 -2.46
N SER A 230 0.26 -14.00 -3.25
CA SER A 230 -0.91 -13.21 -2.83
C SER A 230 -1.58 -13.77 -1.57
N VAL A 231 -1.69 -15.10 -1.47
CA VAL A 231 -2.34 -15.78 -0.37
C VAL A 231 -1.42 -15.91 0.84
N GLU A 232 -0.13 -16.18 0.63
CA GLU A 232 0.82 -16.38 1.75
C GLU A 232 0.90 -15.18 2.69
N ARG A 233 0.77 -13.96 2.17
CA ARG A 233 0.75 -12.74 2.98
C ARG A 233 -0.52 -12.72 3.83
N GLU A 234 -1.69 -12.86 3.22
CA GLU A 234 -2.97 -12.85 3.94
C GLU A 234 -3.06 -13.96 4.98
N PHE A 235 -2.57 -15.15 4.66
CA PHE A 235 -2.51 -16.27 5.61
C PHE A 235 -1.60 -15.95 6.80
N TYR A 236 -0.42 -15.37 6.57
CA TYR A 236 0.44 -14.94 7.67
C TYR A 236 -0.30 -13.98 8.60
N SER A 237 -1.00 -13.00 8.04
CA SER A 237 -1.79 -12.05 8.85
C SER A 237 -2.93 -12.72 9.62
N LEU A 238 -3.64 -13.65 8.99
CA LEU A 238 -4.72 -14.43 9.60
C LEU A 238 -4.20 -15.32 10.74
N PHE A 239 -3.14 -16.10 10.52
CA PHE A 239 -2.56 -16.98 11.52
C PHE A 239 -1.92 -16.22 12.67
N LYS A 240 -1.30 -15.04 12.43
CA LYS A 240 -0.89 -14.14 13.53
C LYS A 240 -2.07 -13.75 14.40
N ALA A 241 -3.19 -13.35 13.80
CA ALA A 241 -4.39 -12.97 14.56
C ALA A 241 -4.95 -14.15 15.37
N LEU A 242 -4.95 -15.35 14.78
CA LEU A 242 -5.36 -16.57 15.47
C LEU A 242 -4.45 -16.88 16.66
N PHE A 243 -3.14 -16.99 16.44
CA PHE A 243 -2.21 -17.36 17.50
C PHE A 243 -2.11 -16.29 18.58
N ALA A 244 -2.25 -15.00 18.25
CA ALA A 244 -2.36 -13.95 19.27
C ALA A 244 -3.56 -14.20 20.21
N TYR A 245 -4.72 -14.54 19.64
CA TYR A 245 -5.92 -14.86 20.42
C TYR A 245 -5.71 -16.11 21.28
N LEU A 246 -5.16 -17.19 20.71
CA LEU A 246 -4.92 -18.43 21.47
C LEU A 246 -3.88 -18.21 22.59
N CYS A 247 -2.76 -17.54 22.30
CA CYS A 247 -1.70 -17.26 23.27
C CYS A 247 -2.15 -16.30 24.38
N TYR A 248 -3.09 -15.39 24.11
CA TYR A 248 -3.65 -14.56 25.17
C TYR A 248 -4.39 -15.39 26.23
N HIS A 249 -5.14 -16.39 25.80
CA HIS A 249 -5.90 -17.27 26.70
C HIS A 249 -5.06 -18.43 27.26
N ASN A 250 -4.00 -18.83 26.54
CA ASN A 250 -3.05 -19.85 26.97
C ASN A 250 -1.61 -19.41 26.66
N PRO A 251 -0.97 -18.62 27.53
CA PRO A 251 0.38 -18.09 27.29
C PRO A 251 1.46 -19.16 27.12
N GLY A 252 1.23 -20.38 27.64
CA GLY A 252 2.16 -21.50 27.50
C GLY A 252 2.45 -21.87 26.04
N LEU A 253 1.48 -21.62 25.14
CA LEU A 253 1.61 -21.89 23.70
C LEU A 253 2.78 -21.16 23.05
N LEU A 254 3.21 -20.01 23.59
CA LEU A 254 4.33 -19.23 23.05
C LEU A 254 5.65 -20.01 23.01
N THR A 255 5.79 -21.04 23.85
CA THR A 255 7.02 -21.85 23.96
C THR A 255 7.06 -23.04 23.01
N ILE A 256 5.96 -23.32 22.30
CA ILE A 256 5.86 -24.45 21.36
C ILE A 256 6.86 -24.26 20.24
N ARG A 257 7.68 -25.29 20.03
CA ARG A 257 8.78 -25.27 19.06
C ARG A 257 8.31 -25.78 17.70
N TYR A 258 8.84 -25.19 16.64
CA TYR A 258 8.68 -25.68 15.28
C TYR A 258 9.97 -25.47 14.49
N ASP A 259 10.12 -26.21 13.39
CA ASP A 259 11.29 -26.12 12.50
C ASP A 259 10.89 -25.52 11.15
N VAL A 260 11.77 -24.67 10.62
CA VAL A 260 11.70 -24.19 9.24
C VAL A 260 13.09 -24.36 8.63
N GLN A 261 13.21 -25.33 7.72
CA GLN A 261 14.44 -25.59 6.96
C GLN A 261 15.67 -25.83 7.87
N GLY A 262 15.49 -26.52 8.99
CA GLY A 262 16.54 -26.84 9.96
C GLY A 262 16.79 -25.77 11.01
N ILE A 263 16.11 -24.61 10.92
CA ILE A 263 16.16 -23.56 11.94
C ILE A 263 15.00 -23.76 12.91
N LYS A 264 15.34 -23.84 14.20
CA LYS A 264 14.38 -24.01 15.29
C LYS A 264 13.81 -22.66 15.74
N TYR A 265 12.49 -22.55 15.73
CA TYR A 265 11.73 -21.40 16.18
C TYR A 265 10.79 -21.80 17.33
N GLN A 266 10.30 -20.79 18.05
CA GLN A 266 9.19 -20.88 18.99
C GLN A 266 7.98 -20.14 18.42
N LEU A 267 6.76 -20.50 18.85
CA LEU A 267 5.53 -19.86 18.36
C LEU A 267 5.56 -18.34 18.51
N LYS A 268 6.19 -17.80 19.57
CA LYS A 268 6.40 -16.36 19.75
C LYS A 268 7.11 -15.69 18.56
N ASP A 269 7.99 -16.41 17.86
CA ASP A 269 8.79 -15.85 16.77
C ASP A 269 7.94 -15.56 15.54
N ILE A 270 6.73 -16.14 15.45
CA ILE A 270 5.78 -15.85 14.37
C ILE A 270 5.32 -14.38 14.36
N PHE A 271 5.48 -13.66 15.47
CA PHE A 271 5.08 -12.26 15.56
C PHE A 271 6.09 -11.31 14.90
N THR A 272 7.33 -11.76 14.71
CA THR A 272 8.42 -11.00 14.09
C THR A 272 8.93 -11.64 12.81
N HIS A 273 8.75 -12.96 12.63
CA HIS A 273 9.27 -13.73 11.50
C HIS A 273 8.15 -14.51 10.81
N LYS A 274 7.94 -14.28 9.50
CA LYS A 274 6.97 -15.03 8.69
C LYS A 274 7.52 -16.44 8.39
N PRO A 275 6.87 -17.53 8.87
CA PRO A 275 7.29 -18.89 8.52
C PRO A 275 6.79 -19.31 7.12
N ASN A 276 7.23 -20.48 6.65
CA ASN A 276 6.72 -21.05 5.40
C ASN A 276 5.25 -21.46 5.53
N LEU A 277 4.56 -21.61 4.39
CA LEU A 277 3.14 -21.98 4.36
C LEU A 277 2.86 -23.32 5.09
N GLY A 278 3.76 -24.29 4.97
CA GLY A 278 3.61 -25.60 5.61
C GLY A 278 3.62 -25.55 7.14
N SER A 279 4.34 -24.58 7.73
CA SER A 279 4.48 -24.44 9.18
C SER A 279 3.14 -24.20 9.88
N TYR A 280 2.21 -23.45 9.28
CA TYR A 280 0.91 -23.22 9.92
C TYR A 280 0.10 -24.51 10.06
N GLY A 281 0.12 -25.36 9.01
CA GLY A 281 -0.56 -26.65 9.05
C GLY A 281 0.07 -27.62 10.06
N TYR A 282 1.40 -27.52 10.28
CA TYR A 282 2.08 -28.27 11.33
C TYR A 282 1.71 -27.77 12.73
N LEU A 283 1.75 -26.45 12.95
CA LEU A 283 1.40 -25.83 14.24
C LEU A 283 -0.04 -26.14 14.65
N MET A 284 -1.00 -26.07 13.72
CA MET A 284 -2.39 -26.40 13.99
C MET A 284 -2.63 -27.87 14.41
N LYS A 285 -1.67 -28.77 14.13
CA LYS A 285 -1.73 -30.18 14.53
C LYS A 285 -1.07 -30.46 15.89
N GLN A 286 -0.35 -29.51 16.47
CA GLN A 286 0.20 -29.67 17.83
C GLN A 286 -0.96 -29.80 18.81
N SER A 287 -0.90 -30.79 19.71
CA SER A 287 -2.02 -31.15 20.58
C SER A 287 -2.46 -29.98 21.46
N GLU A 288 -1.52 -29.19 21.97
CA GLU A 288 -1.80 -28.04 22.82
C GLU A 288 -2.49 -26.91 22.04
N ILE A 289 -2.05 -26.65 20.79
CA ILE A 289 -2.68 -25.64 19.92
C ILE A 289 -4.06 -26.11 19.49
N SER A 290 -4.17 -27.35 19.02
CA SER A 290 -5.42 -27.93 18.53
C SER A 290 -6.48 -27.98 19.63
N SER A 291 -6.14 -28.46 20.83
CA SER A 291 -7.08 -28.46 21.97
C SER A 291 -7.50 -27.05 22.39
N THR A 292 -6.55 -26.11 22.46
CA THR A 292 -6.88 -24.70 22.79
C THR A 292 -7.78 -24.07 21.72
N PHE A 293 -7.51 -24.35 20.44
CA PHE A 293 -8.32 -23.91 19.31
C PHE A 293 -9.75 -24.47 19.40
N GLU A 294 -9.90 -25.76 19.65
CA GLU A 294 -11.21 -26.40 19.74
C GLU A 294 -12.06 -25.84 20.88
N ASN A 295 -11.44 -25.55 22.02
CA ASN A 295 -12.12 -25.08 23.22
C ASN A 295 -12.51 -23.60 23.15
N LEU A 296 -11.69 -22.76 22.53
CA LEU A 296 -11.86 -21.29 22.60
C LEU A 296 -12.48 -20.65 21.36
N VAL A 297 -12.36 -21.28 20.19
CA VAL A 297 -12.76 -20.67 18.93
C VAL A 297 -14.18 -21.11 18.55
N PRO A 298 -15.09 -20.17 18.23
CA PRO A 298 -16.45 -20.49 17.77
C PRO A 298 -16.49 -21.38 16.53
N ASN A 299 -17.51 -22.25 16.45
CA ASN A 299 -17.66 -23.24 15.38
C ASN A 299 -17.66 -22.65 13.97
N ASP A 300 -18.22 -21.47 13.75
CA ASP A 300 -18.23 -20.83 12.44
C ASP A 300 -16.81 -20.45 11.96
N ILE A 301 -15.94 -20.00 12.88
CA ILE A 301 -14.53 -19.73 12.60
C ILE A 301 -13.77 -21.05 12.42
N LYS A 302 -14.01 -22.05 13.28
CA LYS A 302 -13.38 -23.38 13.17
C LYS A 302 -13.64 -24.03 11.82
N ASN A 303 -14.90 -24.02 11.39
CA ASN A 303 -15.29 -24.53 10.08
C ASN A 303 -14.59 -23.80 8.93
N GLY A 304 -14.42 -22.48 9.04
CA GLY A 304 -13.66 -21.70 8.07
C GLY A 304 -12.19 -22.14 7.98
N PHE A 305 -11.53 -22.40 9.11
CA PHE A 305 -10.16 -22.90 9.11
C PHE A 305 -10.06 -24.31 8.52
N TYR A 306 -10.88 -25.26 8.99
CA TYR A 306 -10.77 -26.66 8.56
C TYR A 306 -11.17 -26.86 7.10
N TYR A 307 -12.33 -26.37 6.69
CA TYR A 307 -12.90 -26.69 5.38
C TYR A 307 -12.46 -25.75 4.27
N LYS A 308 -12.03 -24.51 4.60
CA LYS A 308 -11.59 -23.53 3.61
C LYS A 308 -10.08 -23.30 3.66
N ILE A 309 -9.53 -22.78 4.76
CA ILE A 309 -8.12 -22.37 4.84
C ILE A 309 -7.16 -23.56 4.71
N LEU A 310 -7.27 -24.56 5.59
CA LEU A 310 -6.36 -25.71 5.61
C LEU A 310 -6.52 -26.59 4.37
N ASN A 311 -7.75 -26.73 3.87
CA ASN A 311 -8.02 -27.43 2.60
C ASN A 311 -7.36 -26.72 1.41
N PHE A 312 -7.48 -25.39 1.31
CA PHE A 312 -6.80 -24.63 0.27
C PHE A 312 -5.28 -24.71 0.40
N MET A 313 -4.72 -24.67 1.63
CA MET A 313 -3.29 -24.87 1.86
C MET A 313 -2.79 -26.22 1.33
N TYR A 314 -3.58 -27.28 1.51
CA TYR A 314 -3.26 -28.59 0.97
C TYR A 314 -3.21 -28.58 -0.56
N ILE A 315 -4.24 -28.03 -1.20
CA ILE A 315 -4.31 -27.89 -2.67
C ILE A 315 -3.12 -27.08 -3.20
N LEU A 316 -2.80 -25.96 -2.55
CA LEU A 316 -1.70 -25.10 -2.96
C LEU A 316 -0.34 -25.77 -2.79
N LYS A 317 -0.14 -26.53 -1.71
CA LYS A 317 1.09 -27.28 -1.46
C LYS A 317 1.28 -28.40 -2.48
N ASP A 318 0.22 -29.12 -2.79
CA ASP A 318 0.24 -30.23 -3.75
C ASP A 318 0.70 -29.75 -5.13
N ILE A 319 0.02 -28.73 -5.66
CA ILE A 319 0.37 -28.12 -6.96
C ILE A 319 1.77 -27.51 -6.96
N ARG A 320 2.21 -26.88 -5.86
CA ARG A 320 3.58 -26.33 -5.78
C ARG A 320 4.65 -27.41 -5.73
N ASN A 321 4.43 -28.49 -4.97
CA ASN A 321 5.39 -29.57 -4.84
C ASN A 321 5.61 -30.27 -6.18
N GLU A 322 4.55 -30.56 -6.92
CA GLU A 322 4.65 -31.16 -8.26
C GLU A 322 5.50 -30.29 -9.21
N ASN A 323 5.34 -28.98 -9.14
CA ASN A 323 6.07 -28.03 -9.99
C ASN A 323 7.52 -27.77 -9.54
N ILE A 324 7.82 -27.89 -8.24
CA ILE A 324 9.19 -27.80 -7.70
C ILE A 324 10.04 -29.02 -8.10
N HIS A 325 9.42 -30.19 -8.33
CA HIS A 325 10.10 -31.40 -8.80
C HIS A 325 10.37 -31.41 -10.32
N GLY A 326 10.33 -30.25 -10.99
CA GLY A 326 10.79 -30.06 -12.37
C GLY A 326 9.72 -30.17 -13.44
N LYS A 327 8.42 -30.22 -13.08
CA LYS A 327 7.30 -30.11 -14.02
C LYS A 327 6.89 -28.64 -14.17
N ASN A 328 6.57 -28.24 -15.40
CA ASN A 328 6.00 -26.91 -15.68
C ASN A 328 4.54 -26.87 -15.23
N ALA A 329 4.13 -25.78 -14.59
CA ALA A 329 2.74 -25.64 -14.17
C ALA A 329 1.82 -25.53 -15.39
N THR A 330 0.74 -26.32 -15.36
CA THR A 330 -0.24 -26.33 -16.45
C THR A 330 -1.25 -25.19 -16.33
N ILE A 331 -1.90 -24.87 -17.43
CA ILE A 331 -3.03 -23.92 -17.42
C ILE A 331 -4.16 -24.39 -16.50
N LYS A 332 -4.41 -25.70 -16.40
CA LYS A 332 -5.48 -26.28 -15.57
C LYS A 332 -5.18 -26.12 -14.08
N GLU A 333 -3.96 -26.43 -13.64
CA GLU A 333 -3.51 -26.17 -12.26
C GLU A 333 -3.61 -24.69 -11.91
N THR A 334 -3.15 -23.84 -12.83
CA THR A 334 -3.18 -22.39 -12.65
C THR A 334 -4.61 -21.87 -12.56
N GLN A 335 -5.53 -22.36 -13.40
CA GLN A 335 -6.95 -22.02 -13.34
C GLN A 335 -7.60 -22.47 -12.04
N LYS A 336 -7.26 -23.66 -11.53
CA LYS A 336 -7.77 -24.15 -10.24
C LYS A 336 -7.40 -23.20 -9.10
N ILE A 337 -6.13 -22.77 -9.02
CA ILE A 337 -5.66 -21.82 -8.01
C ILE A 337 -6.25 -20.42 -8.24
N ARG A 338 -6.23 -19.93 -9.48
CA ARG A 338 -6.81 -18.64 -9.88
C ARG A 338 -8.27 -18.54 -9.47
N ASN A 339 -9.08 -19.55 -9.78
CA ASN A 339 -10.52 -19.51 -9.49
C ASN A 339 -10.78 -19.49 -7.99
N ALA A 340 -9.96 -20.19 -7.18
CA ALA A 340 -10.08 -20.16 -5.72
C ALA A 340 -9.63 -18.83 -5.12
N ILE A 341 -8.61 -18.18 -5.70
CA ILE A 341 -8.14 -16.87 -5.25
C ILE A 341 -9.12 -15.77 -5.63
N LEU A 342 -9.60 -15.77 -6.87
CA LEU A 342 -10.47 -14.73 -7.41
C LEU A 342 -11.96 -14.95 -7.10
N GLY A 343 -12.36 -16.13 -6.61
CA GLY A 343 -13.76 -16.46 -6.35
C GLY A 343 -14.58 -16.69 -7.62
N ILE A 344 -13.99 -17.33 -8.62
CA ILE A 344 -14.67 -17.61 -9.89
C ILE A 344 -15.38 -18.97 -9.79
N GLY A 345 -16.71 -18.93 -9.75
CA GLY A 345 -17.54 -20.12 -9.58
C GLY A 345 -17.50 -20.74 -8.18
N GLN A 346 -16.87 -20.05 -7.21
CA GLN A 346 -16.75 -20.46 -5.81
C GLN A 346 -16.41 -19.24 -4.93
N GLU A 347 -16.38 -19.41 -3.62
CA GLU A 347 -15.96 -18.33 -2.71
C GLU A 347 -14.45 -18.03 -2.83
N SER A 348 -14.07 -16.75 -2.80
CA SER A 348 -12.66 -16.34 -2.84
C SER A 348 -11.97 -16.64 -1.51
N ILE A 349 -10.84 -17.34 -1.56
CA ILE A 349 -10.03 -17.61 -0.37
C ILE A 349 -9.49 -16.33 0.28
N LEU A 350 -9.23 -15.28 -0.51
CA LEU A 350 -8.78 -13.99 0.01
C LEU A 350 -9.90 -13.30 0.79
N ILE A 351 -11.14 -13.34 0.29
CA ILE A 351 -12.30 -12.81 1.02
C ILE A 351 -12.55 -13.62 2.28
N THR A 352 -12.54 -14.96 2.20
CA THR A 352 -12.64 -15.83 3.38
C THR A 352 -11.60 -15.46 4.45
N CYS A 353 -10.36 -15.16 4.05
CA CYS A 353 -9.31 -14.73 4.98
C CYS A 353 -9.65 -13.44 5.70
N LEU A 354 -10.10 -12.42 4.95
CA LEU A 354 -10.49 -11.14 5.52
C LEU A 354 -11.64 -11.29 6.52
N GLU A 355 -12.64 -12.11 6.19
CA GLU A 355 -13.78 -12.39 7.05
C GLU A 355 -13.37 -13.10 8.35
N LEU A 356 -12.59 -14.18 8.26
CA LEU A 356 -12.12 -14.92 9.43
C LEU A 356 -11.23 -14.05 10.32
N LYS A 357 -10.33 -13.26 9.72
CA LYS A 357 -9.48 -12.32 10.45
C LYS A 357 -10.32 -11.24 11.16
N SER A 358 -11.35 -10.71 10.49
CA SER A 358 -12.27 -9.75 11.10
C SER A 358 -13.00 -10.34 12.31
N LYS A 359 -13.51 -11.57 12.19
CA LYS A 359 -14.14 -12.29 13.30
C LYS A 359 -13.18 -12.54 14.47
N LEU A 360 -11.96 -12.99 14.21
CA LEU A 360 -10.92 -13.19 15.23
C LEU A 360 -10.55 -11.86 15.93
N ASN A 361 -10.44 -10.78 15.18
CA ASN A 361 -10.19 -9.45 15.74
C ASN A 361 -11.36 -8.99 16.62
N ALA A 362 -12.61 -9.26 16.23
CA ALA A 362 -13.79 -8.95 17.04
C ALA A 362 -13.80 -9.74 18.35
N LEU A 363 -13.42 -11.03 18.33
CA LEU A 363 -13.24 -11.84 19.54
C LEU A 363 -12.16 -11.25 20.45
N SER A 364 -11.01 -10.89 19.88
CA SER A 364 -9.90 -10.28 20.63
C SER A 364 -10.28 -8.96 21.30
N LYS A 365 -11.09 -8.14 20.64
CA LYS A 365 -11.61 -6.88 21.21
C LYS A 365 -12.55 -7.13 22.39
N LYS A 366 -13.44 -8.12 22.27
CA LYS A 366 -14.36 -8.51 23.37
C LYS A 366 -13.60 -9.01 24.60
N SER A 367 -12.47 -9.69 24.41
CA SER A 367 -11.62 -10.18 25.50
C SER A 367 -10.63 -9.13 26.07
N LYS A 368 -10.75 -7.85 25.66
CA LYS A 368 -9.87 -6.73 26.06
C LYS A 368 -8.39 -6.97 25.76
N ILE A 369 -8.07 -7.68 24.67
CA ILE A 369 -6.68 -7.90 24.25
C ILE A 369 -6.13 -6.60 23.67
N ASP A 370 -5.25 -5.93 24.41
CA ASP A 370 -4.46 -4.82 23.92
C ASP A 370 -3.22 -5.35 23.17
N ARG A 371 -3.30 -5.35 21.83
CA ARG A 371 -2.22 -5.85 20.95
C ARG A 371 -0.94 -5.02 21.01
N SER A 372 -0.99 -3.82 21.58
CA SER A 372 0.20 -2.96 21.76
C SER A 372 1.13 -3.47 22.88
N LYS A 373 0.65 -4.39 23.73
CA LYS A 373 1.41 -4.92 24.89
C LYS A 373 1.94 -6.35 24.69
N GLN A 374 1.80 -6.93 23.49
CA GLN A 374 2.22 -8.31 23.19
C GLN A 374 3.35 -8.41 22.14
N ILE A 375 3.97 -7.28 21.78
CA ILE A 375 5.15 -7.23 20.89
C ILE A 375 6.39 -7.01 21.74
#